data_AF-A0A9D8IID1-F1
#
_entry.id   AF-A0A9D8IID1-F1
#
_cell.length_a   1.000
_cell.length_b   1.000
_cell.length_c   1.000
_cell.angle_alpha   90.00
_cell.angle_beta   90.00
_cell.angle_gamma   90.00
#
_symmetry.space_group_name_H-M   'P 1'
#
loop_
_entity.id
_entity.type
_entity.pdbx_description
1 polymer ?
#
loop_
_entity_poly.entity_id
_entity_poly.type
_entity_poly.pdbx_seq_one_letter_code
_entity_poly.pdbx_strand_id
1 'polypeptide(L)'
;MTQHGRWWRPVLLALLLAGVPLISAQEPGAAKPTAEKDGKDAPKEKESDKGKDAKKDAKDAKKDEKKDAKKDEPDKREKPVAPPSAYIKQGIFAGKVNEIRESDRNFSIEVPARGRSIRLSFVVTDDAKIRTMAIPMIFDDRGNLKRPSPLELRNAKGKDPKDKLLPGFEAEFSNLAQGQIVQVQGVTTKEKVIAAQKAARIRPLPGQPPPPPEDIMTNMVLILQEPVKKPGQGK
;
A
#
# COMPACT_ATOMS: atom_id res chain seq x y z
N MET A 1 -57.30 -32.26 11.68
CA MET A 1 -57.41 -33.03 10.43
C MET A 1 -56.30 -32.54 9.50
N THR A 2 -55.13 -33.19 9.58
CA THR A 2 -54.54 -34.13 8.59
C THR A 2 -53.70 -33.37 7.55
N GLN A 3 -52.40 -33.21 7.82
CA GLN A 3 -51.27 -34.01 7.30
C GLN A 3 -51.12 -34.00 5.77
N HIS A 4 -49.95 -33.57 5.29
CA HIS A 4 -49.07 -34.19 4.27
C HIS A 4 -47.95 -33.14 3.99
N GLY A 5 -46.69 -33.32 4.38
CA GLY A 5 -45.84 -34.48 4.15
C GLY A 5 -44.93 -34.22 2.94
N ARG A 6 -44.04 -33.22 3.01
CA ARG A 6 -43.09 -32.93 1.92
C ARG A 6 -41.75 -33.61 2.21
N TRP A 7 -41.62 -34.75 1.56
CA TRP A 7 -40.48 -35.66 1.45
C TRP A 7 -39.11 -34.97 1.34
N TRP A 8 -38.19 -35.41 2.21
CA TRP A 8 -36.75 -35.43 1.95
C TRP A 8 -36.45 -36.21 0.66
N ARG A 9 -35.76 -35.59 -0.29
CA ARG A 9 -35.02 -36.33 -1.31
C ARG A 9 -33.54 -36.41 -0.90
N PRO A 10 -32.99 -37.61 -0.66
CA PRO A 10 -31.55 -37.77 -0.55
C PRO A 10 -30.97 -37.59 -1.95
N VAL A 11 -30.17 -36.54 -2.15
CA VAL A 11 -29.37 -36.42 -3.37
C VAL A 11 -28.20 -37.39 -3.22
N LEU A 12 -28.29 -38.45 -4.01
CA LEU A 12 -27.30 -39.49 -4.21
C LEU A 12 -25.90 -38.91 -4.45
N LEU A 13 -24.97 -39.32 -3.58
CA LEU A 13 -23.54 -39.20 -3.73
C LEU A 13 -23.08 -40.11 -4.89
N ALA A 14 -23.04 -39.57 -6.11
CA ALA A 14 -22.45 -40.25 -7.25
C ALA A 14 -20.93 -40.04 -7.23
N LEU A 15 -20.24 -41.05 -6.73
CA LEU A 15 -18.80 -41.23 -6.70
C LEU A 15 -18.30 -41.44 -8.14
N LEU A 16 -17.89 -40.37 -8.83
CA LEU A 16 -17.33 -40.44 -10.17
C LEU A 16 -15.79 -40.44 -10.08
N LEU A 17 -15.27 -41.64 -9.84
CA LEU A 17 -13.91 -42.06 -10.17
C LEU A 17 -13.76 -42.04 -11.70
N ALA A 18 -13.15 -41.01 -12.26
CA ALA A 18 -12.65 -41.04 -13.63
C ALA A 18 -11.42 -40.15 -13.79
N GLY A 19 -10.27 -40.81 -13.99
CA GLY A 19 -9.18 -40.32 -14.82
C GLY A 19 -8.37 -39.15 -14.29
N VAL A 20 -7.38 -39.43 -13.43
CA VAL A 20 -6.19 -38.58 -13.32
C VAL A 20 -5.37 -38.79 -14.60
N PRO A 21 -5.22 -37.79 -15.49
CA PRO A 21 -4.17 -37.86 -16.50
C PRO A 21 -2.83 -37.83 -15.78
N LEU A 22 -2.06 -38.90 -15.99
CA LEU A 22 -0.66 -39.04 -15.61
C LEU A 22 0.14 -37.94 -16.34
N ILE A 23 0.29 -36.77 -15.72
CA ILE A 23 1.14 -35.71 -16.23
C ILE A 23 2.57 -36.17 -16.04
N SER A 24 3.17 -36.57 -17.17
CA SER A 24 4.58 -36.87 -17.34
C SER A 24 5.43 -35.76 -16.73
N ALA A 25 6.19 -36.12 -15.69
CA ALA A 25 7.26 -35.31 -15.15
C ALA A 25 8.36 -35.22 -16.21
N GLN A 26 8.37 -34.13 -16.97
CA GLN A 26 9.49 -33.79 -17.83
C GLN A 26 10.55 -33.11 -16.97
N GLU A 27 11.59 -33.89 -16.64
CA GLU A 27 12.79 -33.43 -15.93
C GLU A 27 13.44 -32.25 -16.68
N PRO A 28 13.73 -31.11 -16.03
CA PRO A 28 14.63 -30.13 -16.60
C PRO A 28 16.05 -30.72 -16.58
N GLY A 29 16.54 -31.04 -17.78
CA GLY A 29 17.86 -31.57 -18.03
C GLY A 29 18.96 -30.80 -17.32
N ALA A 30 19.75 -31.55 -16.54
CA ALA A 30 21.02 -31.13 -16.00
C ALA A 30 22.03 -30.94 -17.14
N ALA A 31 22.17 -29.72 -17.63
CA ALA A 31 23.31 -29.31 -18.44
C ALA A 31 24.41 -28.79 -17.51
N LYS A 32 25.39 -29.67 -17.22
CA LYS A 32 26.75 -29.22 -16.84
C LYS A 32 27.41 -28.62 -18.08
N PRO A 33 28.14 -27.51 -17.92
CA PRO A 33 29.51 -27.52 -18.41
C PRO A 33 30.51 -27.10 -17.32
N THR A 34 31.41 -28.03 -17.07
CA THR A 34 32.76 -27.85 -16.53
C THR A 34 33.62 -26.99 -17.46
N ALA A 35 34.33 -26.01 -16.90
CA ALA A 35 35.66 -25.51 -17.28
C ALA A 35 35.90 -24.22 -16.45
N GLU A 36 36.64 -24.27 -15.34
CA GLU A 36 38.10 -24.32 -15.30
C GLU A 36 38.73 -23.20 -16.15
N LYS A 37 39.06 -22.09 -15.49
CA LYS A 37 40.24 -21.31 -15.85
C LYS A 37 40.77 -20.56 -14.64
N ASP A 38 41.93 -21.05 -14.22
CA ASP A 38 42.89 -20.46 -13.32
C ASP A 38 43.28 -19.02 -13.68
N GLY A 39 43.68 -18.31 -12.62
CA GLY A 39 44.79 -17.37 -12.67
C GLY A 39 44.43 -15.94 -13.05
N LYS A 40 44.58 -15.01 -12.10
CA LYS A 40 45.80 -14.19 -12.05
C LYS A 40 45.83 -13.30 -10.81
N ASP A 41 46.90 -13.50 -10.05
CA ASP A 41 47.38 -12.68 -8.95
C ASP A 41 47.70 -11.22 -9.34
N ALA A 42 47.43 -10.35 -8.35
CA ALA A 42 48.15 -9.12 -7.95
C ALA A 42 48.03 -7.83 -8.81
N PRO A 43 48.34 -6.62 -8.29
CA PRO A 43 48.68 -6.22 -6.91
C PRO A 43 47.91 -5.00 -6.32
N LYS A 44 47.89 -4.98 -4.99
CA LYS A 44 48.08 -3.85 -4.04
C LYS A 44 48.64 -2.53 -4.60
N GLU A 45 47.89 -1.41 -4.47
CA GLU A 45 48.40 -0.02 -4.30
C GLU A 45 47.31 0.81 -3.57
N LYS A 46 47.52 1.24 -2.32
CA LYS A 46 48.21 2.47 -1.81
C LYS A 46 47.23 3.61 -1.49
N GLU A 47 47.02 3.79 -0.18
CA GLU A 47 47.33 5.02 0.56
C GLU A 47 47.32 6.39 -0.16
N SER A 48 46.41 7.26 0.30
CA SER A 48 46.61 8.69 0.59
C SER A 48 45.28 9.16 1.20
N ASP A 49 45.13 9.45 2.49
CA ASP A 49 45.80 10.43 3.37
C ASP A 49 45.88 11.85 2.79
N LYS A 50 45.51 12.80 3.65
CA LYS A 50 45.62 14.27 3.61
C LYS A 50 44.53 15.12 2.95
N GLY A 51 43.79 15.76 3.86
CA GLY A 51 43.47 17.18 3.80
C GLY A 51 42.00 17.48 4.08
N LYS A 52 41.62 18.44 4.92
CA LYS A 52 42.39 19.42 5.69
C LYS A 52 41.39 20.08 6.64
N ASP A 53 41.82 20.29 7.87
CA ASP A 53 41.23 21.24 8.81
C ASP A 53 40.96 22.60 8.15
N ALA A 54 39.76 23.15 8.41
CA ALA A 54 39.52 24.59 8.38
C ALA A 54 38.43 24.95 9.40
N LYS A 55 38.88 24.95 10.66
CA LYS A 55 38.36 25.78 11.74
C LYS A 55 38.52 27.26 11.36
N LYS A 56 37.41 28.02 11.29
CA LYS A 56 37.40 29.48 11.44
C LYS A 56 35.98 29.94 11.78
N ASP A 57 35.73 30.17 13.06
CA ASP A 57 35.55 31.49 13.68
C ASP A 57 34.30 32.21 13.13
N ALA A 58 33.21 32.23 13.88
CA ALA A 58 32.93 33.15 14.98
C ALA A 58 32.10 34.35 14.52
N LYS A 59 31.14 34.69 15.39
CA LYS A 59 30.96 36.04 15.95
C LYS A 59 29.69 36.79 15.53
N ASP A 60 28.84 36.93 16.54
CA ASP A 60 28.03 38.09 16.92
C ASP A 60 27.14 38.77 15.87
N ALA A 61 25.82 38.61 16.05
CA ALA A 61 24.91 39.75 16.03
C ALA A 61 23.71 39.49 16.96
N LYS A 62 23.96 39.78 18.23
CA LYS A 62 22.96 40.10 19.25
C LYS A 62 22.19 41.35 18.78
N LYS A 63 20.87 41.27 18.62
CA LYS A 63 20.03 42.47 18.72
C LYS A 63 18.67 42.16 19.34
N ASP A 64 18.56 42.71 20.54
CA ASP A 64 17.37 42.89 21.36
C ASP A 64 16.20 43.54 20.60
N GLU A 65 14.99 43.04 20.82
CA GLU A 65 13.77 43.84 21.07
C GLU A 65 12.68 42.93 21.68
N LYS A 66 12.47 42.98 23.00
CA LYS A 66 11.40 43.76 23.67
C LYS A 66 10.00 43.20 23.32
N LYS A 67 9.53 42.20 24.08
CA LYS A 67 8.66 42.35 25.28
C LYS A 67 7.33 43.04 24.96
N ASP A 68 6.32 42.23 24.65
CA ASP A 68 4.93 42.54 25.01
C ASP A 68 4.25 41.29 25.58
N ALA A 69 3.85 41.43 26.83
CA ALA A 69 3.22 40.41 27.65
C ALA A 69 1.78 40.19 27.16
N LYS A 70 1.56 39.08 26.45
CA LYS A 70 0.21 38.62 26.13
C LYS A 70 -0.20 37.56 27.15
N LYS A 71 -1.04 38.03 28.08
CA LYS A 71 -1.84 37.30 29.07
C LYS A 71 -2.18 35.87 28.63
N ASP A 72 -1.55 34.90 29.27
CA ASP A 72 -1.78 33.46 29.11
C ASP A 72 -3.21 33.11 29.53
N GLU A 73 -4.03 32.71 28.55
CA GLU A 73 -5.21 31.88 28.84
C GLU A 73 -4.73 30.47 29.17
N PRO A 74 -5.34 29.78 30.15
CA PRO A 74 -4.94 28.43 30.53
C PRO A 74 -5.18 27.49 29.36
N ASP A 75 -4.08 27.14 28.73
CA ASP A 75 -3.93 26.13 27.71
C ASP A 75 -4.68 24.86 28.14
N LYS A 76 -5.85 24.64 27.51
CA LYS A 76 -6.62 23.41 27.62
C LYS A 76 -5.71 22.32 27.06
N ARG A 77 -4.90 21.71 27.93
CA ARG A 77 -4.15 20.49 27.66
C ARG A 77 -5.09 19.49 27.02
N GLU A 78 -5.02 19.39 25.70
CA GLU A 78 -5.62 18.32 24.94
C GLU A 78 -5.12 17.03 25.56
N LYS A 79 -6.04 16.24 26.11
CA LYS A 79 -5.69 14.93 26.66
C LYS A 79 -4.96 14.17 25.55
N PRO A 80 -3.78 13.59 25.81
CA PRO A 80 -3.05 12.83 24.81
C PRO A 80 -4.00 11.77 24.26
N VAL A 81 -4.35 11.93 22.99
CA VAL A 81 -5.19 10.99 22.27
C VAL A 81 -4.52 9.63 22.40
N ALA A 82 -5.22 8.67 23.01
CA ALA A 82 -4.67 7.35 23.26
C ALA A 82 -4.07 6.79 21.96
N PRO A 83 -2.89 6.13 22.02
CA PRO A 83 -2.22 5.64 20.83
C PRO A 83 -3.19 4.78 20.02
N PRO A 84 -3.27 5.00 18.69
CA PRO A 84 -4.34 4.47 17.87
C PRO A 84 -4.46 2.96 18.06
N SER A 85 -5.70 2.53 18.29
CA SER A 85 -6.06 1.11 18.49
C SER A 85 -5.39 0.24 17.42
N ALA A 86 -4.78 -0.86 17.84
CA ALA A 86 -4.01 -1.72 16.93
C ALA A 86 -4.86 -2.19 15.74
N TYR A 87 -4.50 -1.75 14.54
CA TYR A 87 -5.15 -2.12 13.28
C TYR A 87 -5.02 -3.62 12.99
N ILE A 88 -6.13 -4.24 12.57
CA ILE A 88 -6.22 -5.61 12.06
C ILE A 88 -6.22 -5.56 10.53
N LYS A 89 -5.33 -6.31 9.87
CA LYS A 89 -5.28 -6.44 8.42
C LYS A 89 -6.51 -7.22 7.93
N GLN A 90 -7.32 -6.62 7.06
CA GLN A 90 -8.48 -7.29 6.45
C GLN A 90 -8.13 -8.05 5.15
N GLY A 91 -7.07 -7.64 4.47
CA GLY A 91 -6.65 -8.26 3.22
C GLY A 91 -5.99 -7.28 2.26
N ILE A 92 -5.68 -7.79 1.07
CA ILE A 92 -5.15 -7.00 -0.04
C ILE A 92 -6.20 -7.03 -1.15
N PHE A 93 -6.58 -5.85 -1.63
CA PHE A 93 -7.53 -5.66 -2.71
C PHE A 93 -6.78 -5.08 -3.91
N ALA A 94 -7.05 -5.58 -5.11
CA ALA A 94 -6.48 -5.01 -6.34
C ALA A 94 -7.62 -4.68 -7.30
N GLY A 95 -7.61 -3.46 -7.84
CA GLY A 95 -8.72 -2.99 -8.65
C GLY A 95 -8.44 -1.66 -9.34
N LYS A 96 -9.40 -1.24 -10.15
CA LYS A 96 -9.35 0.02 -10.88
C LYS A 96 -9.97 1.14 -10.05
N VAL A 97 -9.30 2.27 -9.91
CA VAL A 97 -9.86 3.44 -9.23
C VAL A 97 -11.03 4.00 -10.03
N ASN A 98 -12.17 4.20 -9.38
CA ASN A 98 -13.40 4.68 -9.99
C ASN A 98 -13.72 6.13 -9.60
N GLU A 99 -13.70 6.43 -8.30
CA GLU A 99 -13.99 7.77 -7.76
C GLU A 99 -12.94 8.15 -6.73
N ILE A 100 -12.55 9.43 -6.69
CA ILE A 100 -11.60 9.99 -5.72
C ILE A 100 -12.24 11.24 -5.14
N ARG A 101 -12.25 11.35 -3.81
CA ARG A 101 -12.71 12.51 -3.04
C ARG A 101 -11.56 12.99 -2.16
N GLU A 102 -10.85 14.00 -2.64
CA GLU A 102 -9.67 14.54 -1.94
C GLU A 102 -10.00 15.20 -0.61
N SER A 103 -11.19 15.81 -0.46
CA SER A 103 -11.61 16.48 0.78
C SER A 103 -11.62 15.54 1.98
N ASP A 104 -12.13 14.32 1.79
CA ASP A 104 -12.31 13.35 2.86
C ASP A 104 -11.24 12.24 2.82
N ARG A 105 -10.30 12.31 1.86
CA ARG A 105 -9.35 11.24 1.53
C ARG A 105 -10.04 9.89 1.31
N ASN A 106 -11.18 9.93 0.64
CA ASN A 106 -11.99 8.75 0.31
C ASN A 106 -11.84 8.41 -1.16
N PHE A 107 -11.79 7.13 -1.50
CA PHE A 107 -11.79 6.69 -2.89
C PHE A 107 -12.51 5.35 -3.03
N SER A 108 -13.05 5.08 -4.22
CA SER A 108 -13.66 3.79 -4.54
C SER A 108 -12.88 3.07 -5.61
N ILE A 109 -12.73 1.76 -5.45
CA ILE A 109 -12.14 0.88 -6.47
C ILE A 109 -13.17 -0.14 -6.96
N GLU A 110 -13.03 -0.50 -8.22
CA GLU A 110 -13.76 -1.58 -8.86
C GLU A 110 -12.87 -2.83 -8.88
N VAL A 111 -13.24 -3.84 -8.10
CA VAL A 111 -12.55 -5.12 -8.00
C VAL A 111 -13.26 -6.15 -8.89
N PRO A 112 -12.58 -6.75 -9.88
CA PRO A 112 -13.16 -7.83 -10.67
C PRO A 112 -13.20 -9.13 -9.83
N ALA A 113 -14.40 -9.68 -9.64
CA ALA A 113 -14.63 -10.92 -8.89
C ALA A 113 -15.60 -11.85 -9.65
N ARG A 114 -15.08 -12.99 -10.14
CA ARG A 114 -15.86 -14.08 -10.76
C ARG A 114 -16.90 -13.61 -11.80
N GLY A 115 -16.48 -12.78 -12.75
CA GLY A 115 -17.36 -12.29 -13.83
C GLY A 115 -18.33 -11.17 -13.42
N ARG A 116 -18.20 -10.64 -12.22
CA ARG A 116 -18.87 -9.41 -11.78
C ARG A 116 -17.83 -8.41 -11.28
N SER A 117 -18.18 -7.14 -11.29
CA SER A 117 -17.37 -6.11 -10.64
C SER A 117 -18.03 -5.67 -9.33
N ILE A 118 -17.21 -5.54 -8.29
CA ILE A 118 -17.64 -5.10 -6.96
C ILE A 118 -17.00 -3.75 -6.70
N ARG A 119 -17.81 -2.76 -6.32
CA ARG A 119 -17.31 -1.45 -5.89
C ARG A 119 -17.06 -1.47 -4.40
N LEU A 120 -15.85 -1.12 -4.00
CA LEU A 120 -15.44 -1.01 -2.60
C LEU A 120 -15.01 0.43 -2.31
N SER A 121 -15.53 1.00 -1.22
CA SER A 121 -15.16 2.34 -0.75
C SER A 121 -14.12 2.22 0.37
N PHE A 122 -13.04 3.01 0.23
CA PHE A 122 -11.95 3.06 1.18
C PHE A 122 -11.79 4.47 1.75
N VAL A 123 -11.49 4.52 3.05
CA VAL A 123 -11.12 5.74 3.78
C VAL A 123 -9.62 5.65 4.08
N VAL A 124 -8.84 6.60 3.57
CA VAL A 124 -7.39 6.64 3.82
C VAL A 124 -7.13 7.21 5.21
N THR A 125 -6.40 6.46 6.05
CA THR A 125 -5.98 6.97 7.36
C THR A 125 -4.89 8.04 7.21
N ASP A 126 -4.74 8.95 8.16
CA ASP A 126 -3.70 9.98 8.08
C ASP A 126 -2.27 9.40 8.05
N ASP A 127 -2.08 8.24 8.67
CA ASP A 127 -0.81 7.50 8.66
C ASP A 127 -0.61 6.63 7.41
N ALA A 128 -1.53 6.68 6.45
CA ALA A 128 -1.49 5.80 5.29
C ALA A 128 -0.35 6.16 4.34
N LYS A 129 0.30 5.12 3.83
CA LYS A 129 1.44 5.23 2.92
C LYS A 129 0.97 5.01 1.49
N ILE A 130 1.09 6.04 0.67
CA ILE A 130 0.76 5.98 -0.74
C ILE A 130 2.05 5.80 -1.52
N ARG A 131 2.05 4.81 -2.41
CA ARG A 131 3.25 4.41 -3.14
C ARG A 131 2.97 4.18 -4.60
N THR A 132 3.99 4.39 -5.43
CA THR A 132 3.93 4.13 -6.87
C THR A 132 5.02 3.15 -7.29
N MET A 133 4.69 2.23 -8.20
CA MET A 133 5.68 1.37 -8.82
C MET A 133 6.50 2.09 -9.90
N ALA A 134 5.96 3.18 -10.46
CA ALA A 134 6.62 3.96 -11.49
C ALA A 134 7.75 4.81 -10.88
N ILE A 135 8.93 4.76 -11.51
CA ILE A 135 10.06 5.62 -11.13
C ILE A 135 9.75 7.05 -11.61
N PRO A 136 9.88 8.07 -10.74
CA PRO A 136 9.70 9.45 -11.17
C PRO A 136 10.74 9.79 -12.26
N MET A 137 10.26 10.33 -13.38
CA MET A 137 11.12 10.78 -14.47
C MET A 137 11.85 12.05 -14.05
N ILE A 138 13.18 12.01 -14.07
CA ILE A 138 14.04 13.16 -13.74
C ILE A 138 14.69 13.61 -15.04
N PHE A 139 14.59 14.90 -15.35
CA PHE A 139 15.26 15.52 -16.51
C PHE A 139 16.53 16.23 -16.04
N ASP A 140 17.58 16.20 -16.85
CA ASP A 140 18.77 17.02 -16.63
C ASP A 140 18.55 18.48 -17.06
N ASP A 141 19.52 19.36 -16.80
CA ASP A 141 19.46 20.79 -17.19
C ASP A 141 19.35 20.99 -18.71
N ARG A 142 19.57 19.92 -19.49
CA ARG A 142 19.51 19.90 -20.96
C ARG A 142 18.20 19.29 -21.48
N GLY A 143 17.28 18.91 -20.60
CA GLY A 143 16.00 18.29 -20.95
C GLY A 143 16.09 16.81 -21.33
N ASN A 144 17.23 16.14 -21.13
CA ASN A 144 17.35 14.70 -21.37
C ASN A 144 16.87 13.91 -20.15
N LEU A 145 16.29 12.74 -20.41
CA LEU A 145 15.87 11.81 -19.37
C LEU A 145 17.11 11.26 -18.64
N LYS A 146 17.30 11.68 -17.38
CA LYS A 146 18.37 11.17 -16.53
C LYS A 146 17.92 9.87 -15.88
N ARG A 147 18.72 8.80 -16.03
CA ARG A 147 18.51 7.56 -15.27
C ARG A 147 18.93 7.80 -13.81
N PRO A 148 18.02 7.64 -12.84
CA PRO A 148 18.37 7.86 -11.45
C PRO A 148 19.41 6.83 -11.00
N SER A 149 20.39 7.30 -10.22
CA SER A 149 21.43 6.44 -9.67
C SER A 149 20.85 5.48 -8.62
N PRO A 150 21.49 4.33 -8.33
CA PRO A 150 21.02 3.41 -7.30
C PRO A 150 20.90 4.04 -5.91
N LEU A 151 21.71 5.06 -5.61
CA LEU A 151 21.64 5.81 -4.36
C LEU A 151 20.41 6.72 -4.31
N GLU A 152 20.11 7.41 -5.41
CA GLU A 152 18.89 8.22 -5.56
C GLU A 152 17.63 7.34 -5.43
N LEU A 153 17.61 6.17 -6.08
CA LEU A 153 16.49 5.22 -5.98
C LEU A 153 16.27 4.70 -4.54
N ARG A 154 17.33 4.49 -3.76
CA ARG A 154 17.21 4.09 -2.35
C ARG A 154 16.66 5.22 -1.47
N ASN A 155 17.03 6.46 -1.77
CA ASN A 155 16.53 7.63 -1.06
C ASN A 155 15.06 7.93 -1.43
N ALA A 156 14.65 7.66 -2.68
CA ALA A 156 13.29 7.85 -3.16
C ALA A 156 12.27 6.85 -2.57
N LYS A 157 12.71 5.75 -1.94
CA LYS A 157 11.83 4.78 -1.27
C LYS A 157 11.35 5.22 0.13
N GLY A 158 11.93 6.29 0.67
CA GLY A 158 11.61 6.85 1.98
C GLY A 158 12.81 6.96 2.91
N LYS A 159 12.69 7.80 3.95
CA LYS A 159 13.74 8.07 4.94
C LYS A 159 13.92 6.91 5.91
N ASP A 160 12.81 6.35 6.37
CA ASP A 160 12.81 5.31 7.40
C ASP A 160 13.26 3.95 6.87
N PRO A 161 14.01 3.15 7.67
CA PRO A 161 14.39 1.78 7.29
C PRO A 161 13.17 0.92 6.96
N LYS A 162 12.06 1.07 7.70
CA LYS A 162 10.82 0.32 7.47
C LYS A 162 10.19 0.65 6.13
N ASP A 163 10.28 1.91 5.70
CA ASP A 163 9.77 2.38 4.42
C ASP A 163 10.58 1.89 3.23
N LYS A 164 11.89 1.69 3.43
CA LYS A 164 12.75 1.15 2.37
C LYS A 164 12.43 -0.29 2.00
N LEU A 165 11.82 -1.06 2.91
CA LEU A 165 11.40 -2.46 2.67
C LEU A 165 10.08 -2.56 1.92
N LEU A 166 9.24 -1.53 1.97
CA LEU A 166 7.94 -1.54 1.31
C LEU A 166 8.12 -1.39 -0.21
N PRO A 167 7.25 -2.01 -1.02
CA PRO A 167 7.32 -1.94 -2.48
C PRO A 167 6.97 -0.55 -3.00
N GLY A 168 7.61 -0.14 -4.10
CA GLY A 168 7.37 1.16 -4.74
C GLY A 168 8.10 2.34 -4.09
N PHE A 169 7.90 3.52 -4.68
CA PHE A 169 8.40 4.83 -4.24
C PHE A 169 7.30 5.58 -3.51
N GLU A 170 7.69 6.50 -2.63
CA GLU A 170 6.73 7.36 -1.92
C GLU A 170 5.99 8.27 -2.90
N ALA A 171 4.67 8.40 -2.71
CA ALA A 171 3.80 9.23 -3.54
C ALA A 171 2.75 9.93 -2.67
N GLU A 172 2.16 11.00 -3.18
CA GLU A 172 1.10 11.74 -2.50
C GLU A 172 -0.30 11.24 -2.90
N PHE A 173 -1.33 11.58 -2.12
CA PHE A 173 -2.72 11.24 -2.45
C PHE A 173 -3.16 11.87 -3.77
N SER A 174 -2.65 13.06 -4.09
CA SER A 174 -2.88 13.79 -5.33
C SER A 174 -2.41 13.03 -6.59
N ASN A 175 -1.51 12.05 -6.43
CA ASN A 175 -1.05 11.21 -7.54
C ASN A 175 -2.03 10.09 -7.89
N LEU A 176 -3.04 9.83 -7.05
CA LEU A 176 -4.13 8.93 -7.39
C LEU A 176 -5.00 9.56 -8.47
N ALA A 177 -5.23 8.81 -9.54
CA ALA A 177 -6.07 9.25 -10.64
C ALA A 177 -7.11 8.20 -10.99
N GLN A 178 -8.27 8.66 -11.45
CA GLN A 178 -9.32 7.76 -11.91
C GLN A 178 -8.81 6.88 -13.04
N GLY A 179 -9.14 5.59 -12.97
CA GLY A 179 -8.74 4.59 -13.94
C GLY A 179 -7.36 3.96 -13.72
N GLN A 180 -6.59 4.40 -12.73
CA GLN A 180 -5.37 3.70 -12.30
C GLN A 180 -5.70 2.31 -11.74
N ILE A 181 -4.76 1.37 -11.89
CA ILE A 181 -4.83 0.07 -11.21
C ILE A 181 -4.02 0.18 -9.92
N VAL A 182 -4.68 -0.06 -8.79
CA VAL A 182 -4.10 0.07 -7.45
C VAL A 182 -4.24 -1.24 -6.67
N GLN A 183 -3.30 -1.46 -5.76
CA GLN A 183 -3.32 -2.51 -4.76
C GLN A 183 -3.43 -1.85 -3.37
N VAL A 184 -4.54 -2.09 -2.69
CA VAL A 184 -4.91 -1.47 -1.42
C VAL A 184 -4.80 -2.50 -0.30
N GLN A 185 -4.10 -2.17 0.77
CA GLN A 185 -4.11 -2.95 2.00
C GLN A 185 -5.21 -2.43 2.93
N GLY A 186 -6.29 -3.20 3.06
CA GLY A 186 -7.40 -2.87 3.95
C GLY A 186 -7.06 -3.20 5.40
N VAL A 187 -7.42 -2.29 6.30
CA VAL A 187 -7.28 -2.44 7.74
C VAL A 187 -8.60 -2.09 8.44
N THR A 188 -8.82 -2.68 9.61
CA THR A 188 -9.92 -2.31 10.50
C THR A 188 -9.42 -2.19 11.92
N THR A 189 -10.07 -1.36 12.70
CA THR A 189 -9.83 -1.26 14.14
C THR A 189 -10.38 -2.49 14.86
N LYS A 190 -9.67 -2.98 15.88
CA LYS A 190 -10.14 -4.07 16.76
C LYS A 190 -11.55 -3.85 17.28
N GLU A 191 -11.87 -2.60 17.63
CA GLU A 191 -13.19 -2.22 18.16
C GLU A 191 -14.31 -2.51 17.17
N LYS A 192 -14.15 -2.12 15.91
CA LYS A 192 -15.09 -2.44 14.83
C LYS A 192 -15.25 -3.94 14.64
N VAL A 193 -14.16 -4.71 14.67
CA VAL A 193 -14.23 -6.18 14.54
C VAL A 193 -14.99 -6.80 15.71
N ILE A 194 -14.74 -6.35 16.95
CA ILE A 194 -15.45 -6.81 18.14
C ILE A 194 -16.92 -6.39 18.09
N ALA A 195 -17.22 -5.17 17.65
CA ALA A 195 -18.58 -4.67 17.48
C ALA A 195 -19.34 -5.48 16.42
N ALA A 196 -18.73 -5.74 15.27
CA ALA A 196 -19.28 -6.58 14.20
C ALA A 196 -19.50 -8.02 14.68
N GLN A 197 -18.55 -8.60 15.44
CA GLN A 197 -18.69 -9.93 16.02
C GLN A 197 -19.81 -9.99 17.06
N LYS A 198 -19.95 -8.94 17.89
CA LYS A 198 -21.05 -8.83 18.87
C LYS A 198 -22.40 -8.66 18.16
N ALA A 199 -22.45 -7.84 17.11
CA ALA A 199 -23.63 -7.66 16.27
C ALA A 199 -24.04 -8.97 15.58
N ALA A 200 -23.09 -9.74 15.06
CA ALA A 200 -23.36 -11.03 14.43
C ALA A 200 -23.86 -12.12 15.41
N ARG A 201 -23.49 -12.03 16.70
CA ARG A 201 -24.02 -12.91 17.75
C ARG A 201 -25.48 -12.61 18.09
N ILE A 202 -25.89 -11.36 17.95
CA ILE A 202 -27.29 -10.96 18.11
C ILE A 202 -27.98 -11.32 16.81
N ARG A 203 -28.82 -12.38 16.81
CA ARG A 203 -29.61 -12.72 15.62
C ARG A 203 -30.39 -11.47 15.18
N PRO A 204 -30.26 -11.01 13.92
CA PRO A 204 -31.01 -9.86 13.46
C PRO A 204 -32.50 -10.15 13.66
N LEU A 205 -33.21 -9.17 14.19
CA LEU A 205 -34.67 -9.27 14.31
C LEU A 205 -35.25 -9.48 12.90
N PRO A 206 -36.23 -10.39 12.74
CA PRO A 206 -36.85 -10.63 11.45
C PRO A 206 -37.43 -9.31 10.91
N GLY A 207 -36.99 -8.89 9.72
CA GLY A 207 -37.42 -7.64 9.08
C GLY A 207 -36.47 -6.46 9.22
N GLN A 208 -35.37 -6.57 9.98
CA GLN A 208 -34.36 -5.52 10.00
C GLN A 208 -33.47 -5.60 8.74
N PRO A 209 -33.27 -4.49 8.01
CA PRO A 209 -32.37 -4.48 6.85
C PRO A 209 -30.95 -4.84 7.29
N PRO A 210 -30.16 -5.50 6.43
CA PRO A 210 -28.76 -5.76 6.74
C PRO A 210 -28.05 -4.44 7.02
N PRO A 211 -27.11 -4.40 7.98
CA PRO A 211 -26.34 -3.19 8.25
C PRO A 211 -25.63 -2.75 6.96
N PRO A 212 -25.53 -1.43 6.74
CA PRO A 212 -24.82 -0.92 5.57
C PRO A 212 -23.36 -1.43 5.60
N PRO A 213 -22.75 -1.66 4.42
CA PRO A 213 -21.35 -2.03 4.34
C PRO A 213 -20.51 -0.94 5.02
N GLU A 214 -19.71 -1.34 6.01
CA GLU A 214 -18.83 -0.41 6.70
C GLU A 214 -17.69 0.05 5.78
N ASP A 215 -17.29 1.32 5.94
CA ASP A 215 -16.13 1.86 5.24
C ASP A 215 -14.84 1.16 5.71
N ILE A 216 -14.10 0.63 4.74
CA ILE A 216 -12.84 -0.06 4.97
C ILE A 216 -11.75 1.00 5.07
N MET A 217 -11.02 1.01 6.20
CA MET A 217 -9.87 1.89 6.33
C MET A 217 -8.69 1.32 5.55
N THR A 218 -7.79 2.16 5.06
CA THR A 218 -6.55 1.71 4.43
C THR A 218 -5.34 2.44 5.01
N ASN A 219 -4.29 1.66 5.23
CA ASN A 219 -2.97 2.14 5.68
C ASN A 219 -1.94 2.11 4.54
N MET A 220 -2.23 1.45 3.41
CA MET A 220 -1.29 1.42 2.29
C MET A 220 -2.03 1.31 0.96
N VAL A 221 -1.65 2.18 0.03
CA VAL A 221 -2.14 2.18 -1.35
C VAL A 221 -0.93 2.12 -2.28
N LEU A 222 -0.82 1.08 -3.10
CA LEU A 222 0.24 0.92 -4.09
C LEU A 222 -0.33 1.08 -5.50
N ILE A 223 0.08 2.12 -6.21
CA ILE A 223 -0.25 2.38 -7.60
C ILE A 223 0.60 1.45 -8.47
N LEU A 224 -0.06 0.51 -9.13
CA LEU A 224 0.58 -0.49 -9.99
C LEU A 224 0.75 0.04 -11.42
N GLN A 225 -0.28 0.73 -11.94
CA GLN A 225 -0.29 1.25 -13.30
C GLN A 225 -0.96 2.61 -13.38
N GLU A 226 -0.36 3.49 -14.19
CA GLU A 226 -0.91 4.79 -14.55
C GLU A 226 -2.20 4.66 -15.37
N PRO A 227 -3.08 5.68 -15.36
CA PRO A 227 -4.32 5.59 -16.12
C PRO A 227 -3.98 5.59 -17.62
N VAL A 228 -4.49 4.59 -18.35
CA VAL A 228 -4.35 4.53 -19.80
C VAL A 228 -5.11 5.70 -20.40
N LYS A 229 -4.40 6.77 -20.80
CA LYS A 229 -4.98 7.88 -21.56
C LYS A 229 -5.55 7.30 -22.85
N LYS A 230 -6.86 7.38 -23.03
CA LYS A 230 -7.48 6.94 -24.29
C LYS A 230 -6.97 7.85 -25.42
N PRO A 231 -6.40 7.30 -26.50
CA PRO A 231 -6.01 8.11 -27.64
C PRO A 231 -7.24 8.85 -28.16
N GLY A 232 -7.19 10.18 -28.21
CA GLY A 232 -8.31 11.04 -28.63
C GLY A 232 -9.07 11.78 -27.52
N GLN A 233 -8.68 11.64 -26.24
CA GLN A 233 -9.22 12.48 -25.14
C GLN A 233 -8.37 13.72 -24.80
N GLY A 234 -7.28 13.99 -25.54
CA GLY A 234 -6.56 15.26 -25.45
C GLY A 234 -7.14 16.26 -26.44
N LYS A 235 -7.79 17.31 -25.95
CA LYS A 235 -8.01 18.54 -26.70
C LYS A 235 -6.80 19.45 -26.51
#